data_AF-S0FUD0-F1
#
_entry.id   AF-S0FUD0-F1
#
_cell.length_a   1.000
_cell.length_b   1.000
_cell.length_c   1.000
_cell.angle_alpha   90.00
_cell.angle_beta   90.00
_cell.angle_gamma   90.00
#
_symmetry.space_group_name_H-M   'P 1'
#
loop_
_entity.id
_entity.type
_entity.pdbx_description
1 polymer ?
#
loop_
_entity_poly.entity_id
_entity_poly.type
_entity_poly.pdbx_seq_one_letter_code
_entity_poly.pdbx_strand_id
1 'polypeptide(L)'
;MKRRIIYFGLSGLCFVICYIIVRSFSGNPVIRGFLGDIVIVLLIYSFLKGIRDFNSIKLVLFTLALSYTTEFLQYLQISKYLGLENNLAAQLIIGSVFDPLDLLAYTIGGVMAYLADKLIGFYLFR
;
A
#
# COMPACT_ATOMS: atom_id res chain seq x y z
N MET A 1 12.09 16.33 13.64
CA MET A 1 12.37 16.47 12.18
C MET A 1 13.05 15.26 11.58
N LYS A 2 14.17 14.75 12.13
CA LYS A 2 14.91 13.58 11.59
C LYS A 2 14.02 12.37 11.25
N ARG A 3 13.09 12.03 12.15
CA ARG A 3 12.18 10.89 11.97
C ARG A 3 11.23 11.02 10.76
N ARG A 4 10.74 12.23 10.46
CA ARG A 4 9.85 12.48 9.31
C ARG A 4 10.60 12.34 7.98
N ILE A 5 11.85 12.80 7.93
CA ILE A 5 12.71 12.66 6.74
C ILE A 5 12.96 11.19 6.42
N ILE A 6 13.19 10.35 7.44
CA ILE A 6 13.35 8.90 7.26
C ILE A 6 12.11 8.29 6.62
N TYR A 7 10.90 8.61 7.11
CA TYR A 7 9.67 8.08 6.52
C TYR A 7 9.41 8.60 5.11
N PHE A 8 9.74 9.86 4.80
CA PHE A 8 9.67 10.36 3.42
C PHE A 8 10.66 9.65 2.50
N GLY A 9 11.89 9.39 2.98
CA GLY A 9 12.87 8.60 2.24
C GLY A 9 12.40 7.17 1.99
N LEU A 10 11.81 6.53 3.01
CA LEU A 10 11.23 5.19 2.89
C LEU A 10 10.06 5.17 1.89
N SER A 11 9.18 6.17 1.94
CA SER A 11 8.07 6.32 1.01
C SER A 11 8.56 6.48 -0.43
N GLY A 12 9.59 7.32 -0.65
CA GLY A 12 10.23 7.48 -1.96
C GLY A 12 10.87 6.19 -2.46
N LEU A 13 11.54 5.44 -1.58
CA LEU A 13 12.10 4.12 -1.91
C LEU A 13 10.99 3.14 -2.32
N CYS A 14 9.91 3.03 -1.53
CA CYS A 14 8.77 2.19 -1.87
C CYS A 14 8.15 2.57 -3.21
N PHE A 15 8.05 3.87 -3.52
CA PHE A 15 7.53 4.34 -4.80
C PHE A 15 8.40 3.89 -5.98
N VAL A 16 9.73 4.00 -5.85
CA VAL A 16 10.67 3.49 -6.85
C VAL A 16 10.55 1.97 -7.01
N ILE A 17 10.42 1.24 -5.91
CA ILE A 17 10.22 -0.22 -5.94
C ILE A 17 8.92 -0.57 -6.67
N CYS A 18 7.79 0.09 -6.36
CA CYS A 18 6.53 -0.10 -7.08
C CYS A 18 6.69 0.15 -8.58
N TYR A 19 7.37 1.24 -8.95
CA TYR A 19 7.62 1.57 -10.35
C TYR A 19 8.44 0.47 -11.06
N ILE A 20 9.49 -0.04 -10.42
CA ILE A 20 10.30 -1.14 -10.95
C ILE A 20 9.46 -2.42 -11.08
N ILE A 21 8.64 -2.75 -10.09
CA ILE A 21 7.75 -3.92 -10.13
C ILE A 21 6.83 -3.84 -11.36
N VAL A 22 6.14 -2.71 -11.53
CA VAL A 22 5.21 -2.52 -12.65
C VAL A 22 5.94 -2.57 -14.00
N ARG A 23 7.12 -1.96 -14.10
CA ARG A 23 7.85 -1.84 -15.37
C ARG A 23 8.57 -3.13 -15.78
N SER A 24 9.19 -3.83 -14.84
CA SER A 24 10.06 -4.98 -15.09
C SER A 24 9.34 -6.32 -14.95
N PHE A 25 8.28 -6.40 -14.14
CA PHE A 25 7.55 -7.63 -13.85
C PHE A 25 6.13 -7.63 -14.38
N SER A 26 5.87 -6.89 -15.48
CA SER A 26 4.55 -6.79 -16.10
C SER A 26 3.96 -8.14 -16.51
N GLY A 27 4.81 -9.13 -16.82
CA GLY A 27 4.40 -10.49 -17.18
C GLY A 27 4.26 -11.47 -16.00
N ASN A 28 4.59 -11.07 -14.77
CA ASN A 28 4.48 -11.94 -13.60
C ASN A 28 3.39 -11.41 -12.64
N PRO A 29 2.17 -11.97 -12.68
CA PRO A 29 1.03 -11.46 -11.92
C PRO A 29 1.23 -11.54 -10.40
N VAL A 30 1.99 -12.52 -9.90
CA VAL A 30 2.27 -12.66 -8.46
C VAL A 30 3.19 -11.55 -7.96
N ILE A 31 4.26 -11.26 -8.70
CA ILE A 31 5.20 -10.20 -8.32
C ILE A 31 4.55 -8.83 -8.48
N ARG A 32 3.74 -8.65 -9.52
CA ARG A 32 3.06 -7.38 -9.79
C ARG A 32 1.92 -7.10 -8.81
N GLY A 33 1.09 -8.10 -8.50
CA GLY A 33 -0.01 -8.00 -7.55
C GLY A 33 0.49 -8.12 -6.12
N PHE A 34 0.66 -9.34 -5.64
CA PHE A 34 0.97 -9.64 -4.23
C PHE A 34 2.17 -8.86 -3.65
N LEU A 35 3.33 -8.87 -4.32
CA LEU A 35 4.49 -8.10 -3.83
C LEU A 35 4.30 -6.59 -3.99
N GLY A 36 3.65 -6.15 -5.08
CA GLY A 36 3.29 -4.75 -5.27
C GLY A 36 2.40 -4.22 -4.14
N ASP A 37 1.41 -5.00 -3.73
CA ASP A 37 0.42 -4.67 -2.71
C ASP A 37 1.03 -4.53 -1.32
N ILE A 38 1.97 -5.41 -0.97
CA ILE A 38 2.78 -5.25 0.26
C ILE A 38 3.52 -3.90 0.24
N VAL A 39 4.16 -3.56 -0.89
CA VAL A 39 4.94 -2.33 -1.02
C VAL A 39 4.04 -1.09 -1.01
N ILE A 40 2.84 -1.15 -1.59
CA ILE A 40 1.86 -0.05 -1.57
C ILE A 40 1.41 0.25 -0.15
N VAL A 41 1.12 -0.78 0.67
CA VAL A 41 0.75 -0.56 2.08
C VAL A 41 1.89 0.10 2.85
N LEU A 42 3.13 -0.34 2.63
CA LEU A 42 4.32 0.29 3.21
C LEU A 42 4.49 1.75 2.75
N LEU A 43 4.23 2.03 1.48
CA LEU A 43 4.28 3.35 0.88
C LEU A 43 3.26 4.29 1.55
N ILE A 44 1.99 3.88 1.63
CA ILE A 44 0.92 4.70 2.21
C ILE A 44 1.21 4.96 3.70
N TYR A 45 1.58 3.92 4.44
CA TYR A 45 1.93 4.06 5.85
C TYR A 45 3.08 5.06 6.05
N SER A 46 4.19 4.88 5.35
CA SER A 46 5.37 5.73 5.48
C SER A 46 5.11 7.17 5.02
N PHE A 47 4.34 7.36 3.94
CA PHE A 47 3.95 8.68 3.46
C PHE A 47 3.15 9.46 4.52
N LEU A 48 2.09 8.86 5.07
CA LEU A 48 1.25 9.50 6.07
C LEU A 48 2.01 9.78 7.37
N LYS A 49 2.87 8.85 7.81
CA LYS A 49 3.75 9.03 8.97
C LYS A 49 4.79 10.14 8.76
N GLY A 50 5.23 10.33 7.51
CA GLY A 50 6.13 11.41 7.10
C GLY A 50 5.49 12.79 7.26
N ILE A 51 4.21 12.93 6.86
CA ILE A 51 3.44 14.18 7.01
C ILE A 51 3.28 14.54 8.49
N ARG A 52 2.75 13.61 9.28
CA ARG A 52 2.49 13.83 10.71
C ARG A 52 2.76 12.56 11.49
N ASP A 53 3.21 12.75 12.73
CA ASP A 53 3.46 11.66 13.65
C ASP A 53 2.15 11.11 14.25
N PHE A 54 1.43 10.32 13.46
CA PHE A 54 0.22 9.63 13.89
C PHE A 54 0.56 8.44 14.80
N ASN A 55 -0.40 8.01 15.63
CA ASN A 55 -0.26 6.77 16.39
C ASN A 55 -0.11 5.59 15.42
N SER A 56 0.92 4.76 15.64
CA SER A 56 1.31 3.68 14.72
C SER A 56 0.20 2.65 14.50
N ILE A 57 -0.50 2.24 15.56
CA ILE A 57 -1.58 1.26 15.46
C ILE A 57 -2.76 1.84 14.69
N LYS A 58 -3.16 3.08 15.01
CA LYS A 58 -4.24 3.76 14.27
C LYS A 58 -3.91 3.91 12.78
N LEU A 59 -2.65 4.20 12.47
CA LEU A 59 -2.21 4.38 11.09
C LEU A 59 -2.21 3.05 10.32
N VAL A 60 -1.75 1.95 10.93
CA VAL A 60 -1.84 0.61 10.31
C VAL A 60 -3.29 0.23 10.05
N LEU A 61 -4.17 0.38 11.05
CA LEU A 61 -5.60 0.08 10.89
C LEU A 61 -6.24 0.93 9.79
N PHE A 62 -5.88 2.22 9.71
CA PHE A 62 -6.36 3.10 8.66
C PHE A 62 -5.89 2.65 7.27
N THR A 63 -4.61 2.33 7.11
CA THR A 63 -4.08 1.84 5.83
C THR A 63 -4.71 0.52 5.41
N LEU A 64 -4.85 -0.44 6.34
CA LEU A 64 -5.53 -1.71 6.07
C LEU A 64 -6.99 -1.51 5.70
N ALA A 65 -7.71 -0.63 6.40
CA ALA A 65 -9.10 -0.31 6.09
C ALA A 65 -9.24 0.29 4.68
N LEU A 66 -8.33 1.18 4.28
CA LEU A 66 -8.29 1.71 2.92
C LEU A 66 -8.07 0.61 1.88
N SER A 67 -7.05 -0.25 2.07
CA SER A 67 -6.75 -1.34 1.14
C SER A 67 -7.86 -2.40 1.06
N TYR A 68 -8.53 -2.70 2.17
CA TYR A 68 -9.68 -3.62 2.14
C TYR A 68 -10.91 -3.00 1.49
N THR A 69 -11.07 -1.68 1.64
CA THR A 69 -12.15 -0.96 0.96
C THR A 69 -11.93 -1.01 -0.55
N THR A 70 -10.70 -0.81 -1.04
CA THR A 70 -10.42 -0.91 -2.48
C THR A 70 -10.75 -2.30 -3.02
N GLU A 71 -10.43 -3.37 -2.28
CA GLU A 71 -10.81 -4.72 -2.71
C GLU A 71 -12.30 -5.02 -2.62
N PHE A 72 -12.98 -4.50 -1.61
CA PHE A 72 -14.42 -4.62 -1.52
C PHE A 72 -15.13 -3.90 -2.68
N LEU A 73 -14.59 -2.75 -3.13
CA LEU A 73 -15.10 -2.04 -4.31
C LEU A 73 -14.89 -2.86 -5.60
N GLN A 74 -13.78 -3.59 -5.71
CA GLN A 74 -13.54 -4.53 -6.82
C GLN A 74 -14.50 -5.73 -6.78
N TYR A 75 -14.73 -6.29 -5.59
CA TYR A 75 -15.65 -7.40 -5.38
C TYR A 75 -17.08 -7.04 -5.83
N LEU A 76 -17.54 -5.84 -5.51
CA LEU A 76 -18.85 -5.33 -5.93
C LEU A 76 -18.93 -5.01 -7.44
N GLN A 77 -17.83 -5.16 -8.18
CA GLN A 77 -17.72 -4.81 -9.61
C GLN A 77 -18.26 -3.40 -9.88
N ILE A 78 -18.01 -2.45 -8.98
CA ILE A 78 -18.54 -1.08 -9.10
C ILE A 78 -18.10 -0.42 -10.41
N SER A 79 -16.91 -0.77 -10.92
CA SER A 79 -16.42 -0.37 -12.24
C SER A 79 -17.37 -0.80 -13.38
N LYS A 80 -17.95 -1.99 -13.28
CA LYS A 80 -18.93 -2.53 -14.23
C LYS A 80 -20.30 -1.87 -14.09
N TYR A 81 -20.78 -1.71 -12.85
CA TYR A 81 -22.07 -1.07 -12.59
C TYR A 81 -22.11 0.42 -12.98
N LEU A 82 -20.99 1.12 -12.89
CA LEU A 82 -20.87 2.53 -13.28
C LEU A 82 -20.59 2.71 -14.79
N GLY A 83 -20.51 1.63 -15.58
CA GLY A 83 -20.15 1.70 -17.00
C GLY A 83 -18.72 2.21 -17.24
N LEU A 84 -17.86 2.16 -16.22
CA LEU A 84 -16.48 2.63 -16.24
C LEU A 84 -15.52 1.58 -16.81
N GLU A 85 -16.03 0.49 -17.37
CA GLU A 85 -15.24 -0.57 -17.99
C GLU A 85 -14.32 -0.04 -19.10
N ASN A 86 -14.69 1.03 -19.81
CA ASN A 86 -13.84 1.61 -20.85
C ASN A 86 -12.90 2.72 -20.34
N ASN A 87 -12.98 3.06 -19.04
CA ASN A 87 -12.17 4.12 -18.47
C ASN A 87 -10.89 3.55 -17.84
N LEU A 88 -9.79 3.65 -18.57
CA LEU A 88 -8.45 3.25 -18.12
C LEU A 88 -8.10 3.80 -16.73
N ALA A 89 -8.48 5.04 -16.42
CA ALA A 89 -8.21 5.62 -15.11
C ALA A 89 -9.01 4.93 -13.99
N ALA A 90 -10.28 4.57 -14.25
CA ALA A 90 -11.11 3.88 -13.27
C ALA A 90 -10.62 2.45 -13.04
N GLN A 91 -10.22 1.72 -14.10
CA GLN A 91 -9.63 0.40 -13.97
C GLN A 91 -8.30 0.42 -13.20
N LEU A 92 -7.47 1.44 -13.40
CA LEU A 92 -6.18 1.57 -12.71
C LEU A 92 -6.33 1.97 -11.24
N ILE A 93 -7.37 2.74 -10.88
CA ILE A 93 -7.58 3.23 -9.51
C ILE A 93 -8.39 2.22 -8.67
N ILE A 94 -9.44 1.63 -9.26
CA ILE A 94 -10.33 0.71 -8.55
C ILE A 94 -9.72 -0.69 -8.54
N GLY A 95 -8.99 -1.07 -9.60
CA GLY A 95 -8.52 -2.43 -9.83
C GLY A 95 -9.53 -3.26 -10.62
N SER A 96 -9.10 -4.44 -11.06
CA SER A 96 -9.83 -5.25 -12.06
C SER A 96 -10.58 -6.44 -11.47
N VAL A 97 -10.00 -7.12 -10.47
CA VAL A 97 -10.50 -8.41 -9.99
C VAL A 97 -10.13 -8.58 -8.52
N PHE A 98 -11.15 -8.85 -7.70
CA PHE A 98 -10.97 -9.23 -6.31
C PHE A 98 -10.11 -10.49 -6.16
N ASP A 99 -9.01 -10.40 -5.42
CA ASP A 99 -8.17 -11.54 -5.03
C ASP A 99 -8.06 -11.62 -3.49
N PRO A 100 -8.52 -12.72 -2.85
CA PRO A 100 -8.31 -12.94 -1.43
C PRO A 100 -6.84 -12.92 -0.99
N LEU A 101 -5.90 -13.21 -1.90
CA LEU A 101 -4.46 -13.11 -1.61
C LEU A 101 -4.01 -11.67 -1.38
N ASP A 102 -4.71 -10.68 -1.95
CA ASP A 102 -4.38 -9.26 -1.75
C ASP A 102 -4.72 -8.83 -0.32
N LEU A 103 -5.78 -9.37 0.29
CA LEU A 103 -6.07 -9.16 1.72
C LEU A 103 -4.90 -9.65 2.61
N LEU A 104 -4.32 -10.79 2.24
CA LEU A 104 -3.17 -11.35 2.94
C LEU A 104 -1.91 -10.51 2.71
N ALA A 105 -1.68 -10.03 1.47
CA ALA A 105 -0.61 -9.11 1.11
C ALA A 105 -0.70 -7.82 1.95
N TYR A 106 -1.88 -7.21 2.04
CA TYR A 106 -2.09 -6.00 2.82
C TYR A 106 -1.85 -6.22 4.31
N THR A 107 -2.33 -7.34 4.86
CA THR A 107 -2.08 -7.70 6.27
C THR A 107 -0.57 -7.80 6.54
N ILE A 108 0.16 -8.50 5.66
CA ILE A 108 1.63 -8.61 5.77
C ILE A 108 2.28 -7.23 5.68
N GLY A 109 1.89 -6.41 4.71
CA GLY A 109 2.39 -5.04 4.56
C GLY A 109 2.14 -4.19 5.81
N GLY A 110 0.96 -4.30 6.42
CA GLY A 110 0.61 -3.58 7.64
C GLY A 110 1.43 -4.03 8.86
N VAL A 111 1.65 -5.33 9.01
CA VAL A 111 2.52 -5.88 10.07
C VAL A 111 3.97 -5.43 9.86
N MET A 112 4.48 -5.51 8.62
CA MET A 112 5.83 -5.04 8.29
C MET A 112 5.98 -3.54 8.58
N ALA A 113 4.98 -2.73 8.23
CA ALA A 113 4.97 -1.30 8.51
C ALA A 113 5.04 -1.01 10.01
N TYR A 114 4.26 -1.73 10.82
CA TYR A 114 4.27 -1.61 12.27
C TYR A 114 5.63 -1.98 12.88
N LEU A 115 6.21 -3.10 12.45
CA LEU A 115 7.51 -3.57 12.94
C LEU A 115 8.62 -2.59 12.56
N ALA A 116 8.63 -2.11 11.31
CA ALA A 116 9.58 -1.10 10.85
C ALA A 116 9.45 0.20 11.67
N ASP A 117 8.23 0.64 11.97
CA ASP A 117 7.98 1.82 12.79
C ASP A 117 8.51 1.67 14.21
N LYS A 118 8.30 0.51 14.83
CA LYS A 118 8.81 0.19 16.17
C LYS A 118 10.35 0.14 16.19
N LEU A 119 10.96 -0.46 15.18
CA LEU A 119 12.42 -0.52 15.04
C LEU A 119 13.01 0.89 14.88
N ILE A 120 12.45 1.71 13.98
CA ILE A 120 12.88 3.10 13.77
C ILE A 120 12.71 3.92 15.05
N GLY A 121 11.59 3.74 15.77
CA GLY A 121 11.35 4.37 17.07
C GLY A 121 12.40 3.98 18.12
N PHE A 122 12.74 2.69 18.20
CA PHE A 122 13.75 2.19 19.14
C PHE A 122 15.14 2.77 18.86
N TYR A 123 15.58 2.81 17.60
CA TYR A 123 16.90 3.31 17.22
C TYR A 123 17.06 4.83 17.34
N LEU A 124 15.98 5.61 17.19
CA LEU A 124 16.04 7.08 17.23
C LEU A 124 15.91 7.69 18.63
N PHE A 125 15.41 6.94 19.61
CA PHE A 125 15.19 7.39 20.99
C PHE A 125 16.16 6.77 22.01
N ARG A 126 17.16 6.04 21.53
CA ARG A 126 18.34 5.63 22.29
C ARG A 126 19.50 6.59 21.98
#